data_AF-A0A1H8H8V2-F1
#
_entry.id   AF-A0A1H8H8V2-F1
#
_cell.length_a   1.000
_cell.length_b   1.000
_cell.length_c   1.000
_cell.angle_alpha   90.00
_cell.angle_beta   90.00
_cell.angle_gamma   90.00
#
_symmetry.space_group_name_H-M   'P 1'
#
loop_
_entity.id
_entity.type
_entity.pdbx_description
1 polymer ?
#
loop_
_entity_poly.entity_id
_entity_poly.type
_entity_poly.pdbx_seq_one_letter_code
_entity_poly.pdbx_strand_id
1 'polypeptide(L)'
;MDYAWFNQLTNKDVYFVTRLKSNACYKVTERHAIPKNKGLVSDQTIMLTGNDALKKCPKTLRRIVYWDQETGAQYTFLTNHFKLAARTIADIYKARWHVELFLKWIKQNLKIKSFVGTSKNAVMTQI
;
A
#
# COMPACT_ATOMS: atom_id res chain seq x y z
N MET A 1 10.39 5.51 -0.73
CA MET A 1 9.26 5.28 -1.66
C MET A 1 9.77 5.63 -3.03
N ASP A 2 9.43 4.85 -4.05
CA ASP A 2 9.77 5.19 -5.42
C ASP A 2 8.62 6.00 -6.04
N TYR A 3 8.77 7.32 -6.00
CA TYR A 3 7.77 8.22 -6.55
C TYR A 3 7.75 8.22 -8.09
N ALA A 4 8.86 7.88 -8.74
CA ALA A 4 8.89 7.80 -10.21
C ALA A 4 8.02 6.62 -10.67
N TRP A 5 8.11 5.48 -9.97
CA TRP A 5 7.24 4.34 -10.22
C TRP A 5 5.76 4.66 -10.01
N PHE A 6 5.39 5.40 -8.96
CA PHE A 6 4.00 5.83 -8.76
C PHE A 6 3.49 6.73 -9.89
N ASN A 7 4.33 7.61 -10.41
CA ASN A 7 3.98 8.44 -11.56
C ASN A 7 3.76 7.59 -12.81
N GLN A 8 4.63 6.60 -13.06
CA GLN A 8 4.45 5.66 -14.17
C GLN A 8 3.15 4.86 -14.08
N LEU A 9 2.81 4.32 -12.90
CA LEU A 9 1.54 3.62 -12.69
C LEU A 9 0.35 4.54 -12.96
N THR A 10 0.41 5.76 -12.44
CA THR A 10 -0.66 6.76 -12.63
C THR A 10 -0.77 7.22 -14.08
N ASN A 11 0.31 7.19 -14.87
CA ASN A 11 0.26 7.47 -16.32
C ASN A 11 -0.32 6.30 -17.13
N LYS A 12 -0.33 5.10 -16.57
CA LYS A 12 -0.87 3.88 -17.21
C LYS A 12 -2.27 3.53 -16.70
N ASP A 13 -2.92 4.45 -15.98
CA ASP A 13 -4.21 4.22 -15.31
C ASP A 13 -4.24 3.00 -14.38
N VAL A 14 -3.07 2.64 -13.82
CA VAL A 14 -2.95 1.57 -12.83
C VAL A 14 -3.10 2.17 -11.43
N TYR A 15 -4.05 1.64 -10.67
CA TYR A 15 -4.28 2.07 -9.29
C TYR A 15 -3.40 1.32 -8.29
N PHE A 16 -2.94 2.02 -7.26
CA PHE A 16 -2.15 1.43 -6.18
C PHE A 16 -2.61 1.89 -4.80
N VAL A 17 -2.34 1.08 -3.78
CA VAL A 17 -2.47 1.45 -2.36
C VAL A 17 -1.20 1.06 -1.64
N THR A 18 -0.56 2.01 -0.94
CA THR A 18 0.70 1.77 -0.24
C THR A 18 0.78 2.51 1.09
N ARG A 19 1.76 2.18 1.93
CA ARG A 19 2.05 2.92 3.18
C ARG A 19 2.77 4.20 2.85
N LEU A 20 2.29 5.30 3.43
CA LEU A 20 3.08 6.51 3.50
C LEU A 20 4.12 6.36 4.61
N LYS A 21 5.41 6.58 4.29
CA LYS A 21 6.48 6.68 5.29
C LYS A 21 6.28 7.95 6.13
N SER A 22 6.65 7.87 7.41
CA SER A 22 6.52 8.99 8.37
C SER A 22 7.30 10.25 7.95
N ASN A 23 8.43 10.07 7.25
CA ASN A 23 9.27 11.17 6.77
C ASN A 23 8.87 11.72 5.39
N ALA A 24 7.71 11.34 4.86
CA ALA A 24 7.26 11.87 3.57
C ALA A 24 6.85 13.35 3.70
N CYS A 25 7.46 14.22 2.91
CA CYS A 25 7.08 15.63 2.80
C CYS A 25 5.95 15.82 1.78
N TYR A 26 4.85 16.43 2.21
CA TYR A 26 3.70 16.73 1.38
C TYR A 26 2.98 17.99 1.83
N LYS A 27 2.17 18.54 0.94
CA LYS A 27 1.21 19.61 1.21
C LYS A 27 -0.20 19.08 0.99
N VAL A 28 -1.10 19.34 1.94
CA VAL A 28 -2.52 19.05 1.77
C VAL A 28 -3.14 20.13 0.89
N THR A 29 -3.77 19.72 -0.21
CA THR A 29 -4.48 20.61 -1.13
C THR A 29 -5.98 20.62 -0.86
N GLU A 30 -6.52 19.51 -0.35
CA GLU A 30 -7.95 19.36 -0.09
C GLU A 30 -8.19 18.38 1.06
N ARG A 31 -9.28 18.58 1.81
CA ARG A 31 -9.74 17.67 2.85
C ARG A 31 -11.14 17.19 2.50
N HIS A 32 -11.32 15.88 2.50
CA HIS A 32 -12.60 15.24 2.20
C HIS A 32 -13.38 14.96 3.48
N ALA A 33 -14.71 15.05 3.39
CA ALA A 33 -15.58 14.67 4.49
C ALA A 33 -15.46 13.16 4.75
N ILE A 34 -15.34 12.78 6.02
CA ILE A 34 -15.27 11.39 6.43
C ILE A 34 -16.49 11.01 7.27
N PRO A 35 -17.09 9.83 7.06
CA PRO A 35 -18.14 9.34 7.94
C PRO A 35 -17.55 9.05 9.33
N LYS A 36 -18.21 9.56 10.37
CA LYS A 36 -17.88 9.24 11.77
C LYS A 36 -18.05 7.74 12.04
N ASN A 37 -17.31 7.21 13.01
CA ASN A 37 -17.41 5.82 13.50
C ASN A 37 -16.98 4.70 12.53
N LYS A 38 -16.17 4.99 11.50
CA LYS A 38 -15.60 3.94 10.61
C LYS A 38 -14.09 3.73 10.75
N GLY A 39 -13.49 4.20 11.84
CA GLY A 39 -12.04 4.21 12.03
C GLY A 39 -11.28 5.15 11.08
N LEU A 40 -11.98 5.91 10.23
CA LEU A 40 -11.34 6.93 9.40
C LEU A 40 -10.99 8.15 10.24
N VAL A 41 -9.73 8.58 10.17
CA VAL A 41 -9.20 9.76 10.89
C VAL A 41 -9.06 10.94 9.93
N SER A 42 -8.62 10.70 8.70
CA SER A 42 -8.57 11.74 7.68
C SER A 42 -8.60 11.16 6.27
N ASP A 43 -9.17 11.92 5.34
CA ASP A 43 -9.12 11.67 3.90
C ASP A 43 -8.76 12.98 3.20
N GLN A 44 -7.68 12.99 2.42
CA GLN A 44 -7.04 14.21 1.94
C GLN A 44 -6.48 14.04 0.53
N THR A 45 -6.61 15.08 -0.30
CA THR A 45 -5.79 15.23 -1.50
C THR A 45 -4.49 15.91 -1.09
N ILE A 46 -3.35 15.35 -1.51
CA ILE A 46 -2.02 15.85 -1.21
C ILE A 46 -1.17 15.97 -2.47
N MET A 47 -0.18 16.85 -2.40
CA MET A 47 0.90 16.96 -3.37
C MET A 47 2.23 16.72 -2.65
N LEU A 48 3.10 15.90 -3.23
CA LEU A 48 4.42 15.64 -2.66
C LEU A 48 5.30 16.89 -2.79
N THR A 49 6.00 17.26 -1.72
CA THR A 49 6.82 18.50 -1.68
C THR A 49 8.29 18.25 -1.44
N GLY A 50 8.71 17.00 -1.18
CA GLY A 50 10.13 16.68 -1.10
C GLY A 50 10.84 16.97 -2.42
N ASN A 51 12.06 17.52 -2.38
CA ASN A 51 12.81 17.99 -3.55
C ASN A 51 12.82 17.00 -4.72
N ASP A 52 13.08 15.73 -4.45
CA ASP A 52 13.05 14.66 -5.47
C ASP A 52 11.64 14.13 -5.74
N ALA A 53 10.79 14.11 -4.71
CA ALA A 53 9.46 13.53 -4.78
C ALA A 53 8.56 14.30 -5.74
N LEU A 54 8.60 15.63 -5.66
CA LEU A 54 7.84 16.53 -6.52
C LEU A 54 8.26 16.39 -7.99
N LYS A 55 9.57 16.34 -8.27
CA LYS A 55 10.10 16.15 -9.63
C LYS A 55 9.70 14.79 -10.20
N LYS A 56 9.74 13.73 -9.39
CA LYS A 56 9.45 12.35 -9.81
C LYS A 56 7.95 12.08 -9.96
N CYS A 57 7.10 12.70 -9.14
CA CYS A 57 5.66 12.56 -9.16
C CYS A 57 4.99 13.92 -8.91
N PRO A 58 4.77 14.72 -9.96
CA PRO A 58 4.14 16.04 -9.83
C PRO A 58 2.61 15.94 -9.66
N LYS A 59 2.03 14.75 -9.77
CA LYS A 59 0.59 14.51 -9.67
C LYS A 59 0.11 14.59 -8.22
N THR A 60 -1.15 14.98 -8.04
CA THR A 60 -1.83 14.86 -6.76
C THR A 60 -2.12 13.39 -6.45
N LEU A 61 -2.02 13.05 -5.17
CA LEU A 61 -2.31 11.73 -4.63
C LEU A 61 -3.28 11.87 -3.46
N ARG A 62 -3.95 10.78 -3.11
CA ARG A 62 -4.86 10.73 -1.97
C ARG A 62 -4.18 10.09 -0.77
N ARG A 63 -4.23 10.78 0.37
CA ARG A 63 -3.73 10.34 1.67
C ARG A 63 -4.90 10.00 2.57
N ILE A 64 -4.91 8.79 3.09
CA ILE A 64 -5.94 8.32 4.03
C ILE A 64 -5.27 7.93 5.34
N VAL A 65 -5.80 8.41 6.46
CA VAL A 65 -5.41 7.96 7.80
C VAL A 65 -6.55 7.15 8.38
N TYR A 66 -6.22 5.94 8.78
CA TYR A 66 -7.14 4.95 9.33
C TYR A 66 -6.62 4.51 10.69
N TRP A 67 -7.48 4.58 11.70
CA TRP A 67 -7.27 4.01 13.01
C TRP A 67 -7.90 2.63 13.05
N ASP A 68 -7.08 1.63 13.32
CA ASP A 68 -7.56 0.26 13.47
C ASP A 68 -7.97 -0.01 14.92
N GLN A 69 -9.25 -0.28 15.15
CA GLN A 69 -9.79 -0.48 16.49
C GLN A 69 -9.33 -1.81 17.11
N GLU A 70 -9.06 -2.83 16.28
CA GLU A 70 -8.62 -4.16 16.74
C GLU A 70 -7.19 -4.12 17.28
N THR A 71 -6.28 -3.46 16.55
CA THR A 71 -4.86 -3.39 16.91
C THR A 71 -4.50 -2.14 17.71
N GLY A 72 -5.38 -1.14 17.76
CA GLY A 72 -5.10 0.18 18.34
C GLY A 72 -4.05 0.98 17.56
N ALA A 73 -3.76 0.60 16.32
CA ALA A 73 -2.69 1.19 15.52
C ALA A 73 -3.22 2.17 14.47
N GLN A 74 -2.48 3.25 14.26
CA GLN A 74 -2.76 4.22 13.20
C GLN A 74 -2.02 3.88 11.91
N TYR A 75 -2.75 3.90 10.81
CA TYR A 75 -2.25 3.61 9.49
C TYR A 75 -2.43 4.80 8.54
N THR A 76 -1.33 5.28 7.93
CA THR A 76 -1.37 6.24 6.83
C THR A 76 -1.15 5.54 5.49
N PHE A 77 -2.08 5.71 4.56
CA PHE A 77 -2.06 5.16 3.22
C PHE A 77 -1.92 6.27 2.17
N LEU A 78 -1.32 5.90 1.04
CA LEU A 78 -1.16 6.71 -0.15
C LEU A 78 -1.73 5.95 -1.35
N THR A 79 -2.54 6.61 -2.17
CA THR A 79 -3.15 6.02 -3.37
C THR A 79 -3.36 7.07 -4.45
N ASN A 80 -3.39 6.66 -5.71
CA ASN A 80 -3.88 7.47 -6.83
C ASN A 80 -5.38 7.22 -7.12
N HIS A 81 -6.07 6.43 -6.29
CA HIS A 81 -7.47 6.07 -6.49
C HIS A 81 -8.41 7.02 -5.73
N PHE A 82 -9.06 7.93 -6.46
CA PHE A 82 -9.97 8.92 -5.88
C PHE A 82 -11.44 8.47 -5.82
N LYS A 83 -11.85 7.49 -6.64
CA LYS A 83 -13.26 7.07 -6.71
C LYS A 83 -13.73 6.10 -5.61
N LEU A 84 -12.84 5.22 -5.10
CA LEU A 84 -13.20 4.30 -4.02
C LEU A 84 -13.42 5.05 -2.70
N ALA A 85 -14.25 4.50 -1.82
CA ALA A 85 -14.39 5.03 -0.48
C ALA A 85 -13.08 4.87 0.32
N ALA A 86 -12.75 5.83 1.17
CA ALA A 86 -11.52 5.79 1.96
C ALA A 86 -11.43 4.54 2.85
N ARG A 87 -12.58 4.04 3.33
CA ARG A 87 -12.64 2.78 4.10
C ARG A 87 -12.24 1.59 3.24
N THR A 88 -12.73 1.51 2.00
CA THR A 88 -12.37 0.44 1.05
C THR A 88 -10.87 0.43 0.78
N ILE A 89 -10.23 1.60 0.66
CA ILE A 89 -8.76 1.68 0.52
C ILE A 89 -8.05 1.09 1.75
N ALA A 90 -8.52 1.38 2.96
CA ALA A 90 -7.97 0.79 4.17
C ALA A 90 -8.15 -0.74 4.21
N ASP A 91 -9.32 -1.24 3.82
CA ASP A 91 -9.63 -2.67 3.78
C ASP A 91 -8.78 -3.41 2.72
N ILE A 92 -8.54 -2.80 1.54
CA ILE A 92 -7.59 -3.32 0.53
C ILE A 92 -6.20 -3.51 1.13
N TYR A 93 -5.71 -2.54 1.92
CA TYR A 93 -4.41 -2.68 2.55
C TYR A 93 -4.41 -3.75 3.66
N LYS A 94 -5.51 -3.90 4.42
CA LYS A 94 -5.66 -5.00 5.40
C LYS A 94 -5.63 -6.37 4.72
N ALA A 95 -6.23 -6.52 3.53
CA ALA A 95 -6.17 -7.76 2.77
C ALA A 95 -4.72 -8.17 2.41
N ARG A 96 -3.81 -7.20 2.25
CA ARG A 96 -2.38 -7.47 2.02
C ARG A 96 -1.72 -8.23 3.18
N TRP A 97 -2.17 -8.05 4.43
CA TRP A 97 -1.68 -8.84 5.57
C TRP A 97 -2.02 -10.32 5.45
N HIS A 98 -3.17 -10.66 4.86
CA HIS A 98 -3.52 -12.05 4.61
C HIS A 98 -2.53 -12.72 3.64
N VAL A 99 -2.00 -11.97 2.67
CA VAL A 99 -0.94 -12.47 1.77
C VAL A 99 0.36 -12.73 2.55
N GLU A 100 0.75 -11.85 3.48
CA GLU A 100 1.90 -12.08 4.34
C GLU A 100 1.71 -13.32 5.24
N LEU A 101 0.51 -13.51 5.80
CA LEU A 101 0.16 -14.69 6.59
C LEU A 101 0.16 -15.96 5.74
N PHE A 102 -0.33 -15.90 4.51
CA PHE A 102 -0.28 -17.01 3.56
C PHE A 102 1.15 -17.40 3.20
N LEU A 103 2.01 -16.43 2.88
CA LEU A 103 3.43 -16.69 2.60
C LEU A 103 4.18 -17.20 3.84
N LYS A 104 3.82 -16.71 5.03
CA LYS A 104 4.35 -17.25 6.29
C LYS A 104 3.91 -18.70 6.48
N TRP A 105 2.64 -19.00 6.23
CA TRP A 105 2.10 -20.36 6.30
C TRP A 105 2.80 -21.30 5.32
N ILE A 106 2.99 -20.89 4.06
CA ILE A 106 3.77 -21.63 3.05
C ILE A 106 5.15 -21.95 3.60
N LYS A 107 5.90 -20.93 4.02
CA LYS A 107 7.28 -21.13 4.51
C LYS A 107 7.37 -22.01 5.76
N GLN A 108 6.38 -21.94 6.65
CA GLN A 108 6.38 -22.70 7.90
C GLN A 108 5.97 -24.16 7.70
N ASN A 109 4.99 -24.42 6.83
CA ASN A 109 4.41 -25.75 6.64
C ASN A 109 5.04 -26.52 5.47
N LEU A 110 5.46 -25.83 4.42
CA LEU A 110 6.28 -26.40 3.35
C LEU A 110 7.76 -26.31 3.76
N LYS A 111 8.15 -27.09 4.77
CA LYS A 111 9.56 -27.45 4.93
C LYS A 111 9.92 -28.35 3.75
N ILE A 112 10.53 -27.80 2.71
CA ILE A 112 11.17 -28.59 1.66
C ILE A 112 12.27 -29.42 2.37
N LYS A 113 11.96 -30.65 2.78
CA LYS A 113 12.88 -31.50 3.54
C LYS A 113 13.95 -32.15 2.66
N SER A 114 13.68 -32.29 1.36
CA SER A 114 14.69 -32.62 0.35
C SER A 114 14.16 -32.20 -1.03
N PHE A 115 15.00 -31.55 -1.82
CA PHE A 115 14.75 -31.44 -3.25
C PHE A 115 15.04 -32.82 -3.87
N VAL A 116 14.08 -33.40 -4.58
CA VAL A 116 14.25 -34.71 -5.25
C VAL A 116 15.19 -34.59 -6.47
N GLY A 117 15.56 -33.37 -6.86
CA GLY A 117 16.61 -33.11 -7.85
C GLY A 117 17.28 -31.76 -7.60
N THR A 118 18.60 -31.70 -7.78
CA THR A 118 19.41 -30.49 -7.59
C THR A 118 19.51 -29.62 -8.85
N SER A 119 18.84 -29.99 -9.94
CA SER A 119 18.83 -29.19 -11.17
C SER A 119 17.86 -28.01 -11.05
N LYS A 120 18.21 -26.88 -11.68
CA LYS A 120 17.38 -25.65 -11.71
C LYS A 120 15.95 -25.93 -12.16
N ASN A 121 15.77 -26.85 -13.10
CA ASN A 121 14.44 -27.24 -13.59
C ASN A 121 13.66 -28.07 -12.55
N ALA A 122 14.32 -28.99 -11.85
CA ALA A 122 13.67 -29.80 -10.80
C ALA A 122 13.19 -28.95 -9.62
N VAL A 123 13.96 -27.92 -9.25
CA VAL A 123 13.61 -26.97 -8.20
C VAL A 123 12.42 -26.09 -8.61
N MET A 124 12.36 -25.63 -9.87
CA MET A 124 11.27 -24.77 -10.36
C MET A 124 9.94 -25.52 -10.54
N THR A 125 9.95 -26.84 -10.77
CA THR A 125 8.72 -27.65 -10.85
C THR A 125 8.16 -27.99 -9.46
N GLN A 126 8.98 -27.91 -8.40
CA GLN A 126 8.60 -28.24 -7.03
C GLN A 126 8.11 -27.03 -6.20
N ILE A 127 8.09 -25.84 -6.80
CA ILE A 127 7.65 -24.56 -6.23
C ILE A 127 6.46 -24.06 -7.04
#